data_AF-C1N321-F1
#
_entry.id   AF-C1N321-F1
#
_cell.length_a   1.000
_cell.length_b   1.000
_cell.length_c   1.000
_cell.angle_alpha   90.00
_cell.angle_beta   90.00
_cell.angle_gamma   90.00
#
_symmetry.space_group_name_H-M   'P 1'
#
loop_
_entity.id
_entity.type
_entity.pdbx_description
1 polymer ?
#
loop_
_entity_poly.entity_id
_entity_poly.type
_entity_poly.pdbx_seq_one_letter_code
_entity_poly.pdbx_strand_id
1 'polypeptide(L)'
;MITSNGQPYMNWQTRVFYRTWLASSKEKGSPLKHFTRVLHRTRDDELMLEIPTVRIDPTHAECDNGCDYAVKDRARAIAEWAETKDAWRCSHVLMAEADYVMLKSPPRSVMLQRGHAYGFLFGYIIPWHADALPASRVLHDVERYGRYEDVPQSGNAPQVMHGDDLRKVAEIWADLVERGEEDETVKRVFGWIRDMYAFDFAATRISPMPLTIHYPPVPFNKLMAQPPADATAGQACMLHYTWSPIMSDKDGNEVWKFDKRSMPLPLTPRPTPPAWDPSRGFKLQAGEIVTEEGLALMRAMVTRFNEAVRSMPKFPEGTTDAAGVARARRNAKPEHEPFL
;
A
#
# COMPACT_ATOMS: atom_id res chain seq x y z
N MET A 1 -4.19 7.74 3.39
CA MET A 1 -2.89 7.81 4.05
C MET A 1 -2.07 6.61 3.61
N ILE A 2 -0.74 6.73 3.66
CA ILE A 2 0.20 5.63 3.45
C ILE A 2 1.30 5.71 4.50
N THR A 3 1.97 4.61 4.79
CA THR A 3 3.20 4.59 5.60
C THR A 3 4.44 4.51 4.72
N SER A 4 5.55 5.10 5.18
CA SER A 4 6.86 4.94 4.54
C SER A 4 7.99 4.88 5.57
N ASN A 5 8.99 4.05 5.32
CA ASN A 5 10.28 3.99 6.02
C ASN A 5 11.34 4.89 5.36
N GLY A 6 10.98 5.61 4.29
CA GLY A 6 11.89 6.52 3.57
C GLY A 6 12.96 5.82 2.73
N GLN A 7 12.87 4.50 2.52
CA GLN A 7 13.82 3.78 1.67
C GLN A 7 13.53 4.02 0.18
N PRO A 8 14.56 4.05 -0.69
CA PRO A 8 14.40 4.34 -2.12
C PRO A 8 13.34 3.46 -2.80
N TYR A 9 13.29 2.18 -2.43
CA TYR A 9 12.29 1.23 -2.94
C TYR A 9 10.86 1.71 -2.68
N MET A 10 10.52 2.11 -1.46
CA MET A 10 9.16 2.57 -1.16
C MET A 10 8.93 4.04 -1.55
N ASN A 11 9.98 4.86 -1.61
CA ASN A 11 9.86 6.27 -1.98
C ASN A 11 9.36 6.45 -3.42
N TRP A 12 9.91 5.73 -4.39
CA TRP A 12 9.40 5.87 -5.77
C TRP A 12 7.94 5.40 -5.89
N GLN A 13 7.56 4.33 -5.17
CA GLN A 13 6.19 3.80 -5.13
C GLN A 13 5.22 4.83 -4.54
N THR A 14 5.60 5.42 -3.41
CA THR A 14 4.88 6.49 -2.71
C THR A 14 4.59 7.67 -3.65
N ARG A 15 5.58 8.06 -4.47
CA ARG A 15 5.39 9.12 -5.47
C ARG A 15 4.38 8.72 -6.53
N VAL A 16 4.48 7.51 -7.10
CA VAL A 16 3.51 7.02 -8.10
C VAL A 16 2.10 7.06 -7.53
N PHE A 17 1.90 6.50 -6.35
CA PHE A 17 0.60 6.49 -5.70
C PHE A 17 0.08 7.91 -5.45
N TYR A 18 0.91 8.81 -4.92
CA TYR A 18 0.52 10.21 -4.69
C TYR A 18 0.10 10.94 -5.97
N ARG A 19 0.82 10.75 -7.09
CA ARG A 19 0.43 11.38 -8.37
C ARG A 19 -0.92 10.85 -8.88
N THR A 20 -1.17 9.54 -8.77
CA THR A 20 -2.48 8.99 -9.16
C THR A 20 -3.59 9.39 -8.20
N TRP A 21 -3.30 9.50 -6.90
CA TRP A 21 -4.22 10.06 -5.92
C TRP A 21 -4.60 11.50 -6.23
N LEU A 22 -3.63 12.35 -6.63
CA LEU A 22 -3.89 13.74 -7.03
C LEU A 22 -4.79 13.84 -8.27
N ALA A 23 -4.70 12.88 -9.19
CA ALA A 23 -5.59 12.82 -10.35
C ALA A 23 -7.01 12.42 -9.89
N SER A 24 -7.13 11.34 -9.12
CA SER A 24 -8.41 10.83 -8.63
C SER A 24 -9.10 11.74 -7.61
N SER A 25 -8.36 12.56 -6.87
CA SER A 25 -8.95 13.54 -5.93
C SER A 25 -9.65 14.70 -6.63
N LYS A 26 -9.29 14.99 -7.89
CA LYS A 26 -9.90 16.04 -8.71
C LYS A 26 -11.16 15.60 -9.45
N GLU A 27 -11.48 14.31 -9.46
CA GLU A 27 -12.70 13.81 -10.07
C GLU A 27 -13.96 14.36 -9.38
N LYS A 28 -15.01 14.63 -10.17
CA LYS A 28 -16.26 15.19 -9.66
C LYS A 28 -16.85 14.26 -8.59
N GLY A 29 -17.10 14.81 -7.40
CA GLY A 29 -17.68 14.06 -6.28
C GLY A 29 -16.69 13.21 -5.49
N SER A 30 -15.39 13.26 -5.81
CA SER A 30 -14.35 12.49 -5.12
C SER A 30 -14.36 12.72 -3.60
N PRO A 31 -14.37 11.65 -2.78
CA PRO A 31 -14.28 11.76 -1.32
C PRO A 31 -12.84 11.94 -0.83
N LEU A 32 -11.83 11.87 -1.72
CA LEU A 32 -10.42 12.04 -1.36
C LEU A 32 -10.13 13.53 -1.09
N LYS A 33 -10.03 13.91 0.20
CA LYS A 33 -9.85 15.32 0.61
C LYS A 33 -8.46 15.67 1.13
N HIS A 34 -7.79 14.72 1.78
CA HIS A 34 -6.49 14.92 2.40
C HIS A 34 -5.62 13.68 2.19
N PHE A 35 -4.35 13.89 1.86
CA PHE A 35 -3.37 12.83 1.75
C PHE A 35 -2.27 13.07 2.77
N THR A 36 -1.91 12.02 3.51
CA THR A 36 -0.78 12.05 4.42
C THR A 36 0.07 10.82 4.19
N ARG A 37 1.37 11.06 4.04
CA ARG A 37 2.42 10.04 4.21
C ARG A 37 2.88 10.06 5.66
N VAL A 38 2.77 8.94 6.35
CA VAL A 38 3.32 8.75 7.69
C VAL A 38 4.73 8.18 7.54
N LEU A 39 5.74 9.03 7.72
CA LEU A 39 7.15 8.65 7.63
C LEU A 39 7.62 8.16 9.00
N HIS A 40 7.95 6.88 9.12
CA HIS A 40 8.51 6.31 10.34
C HIS A 40 10.03 6.21 10.22
N ARG A 41 10.70 7.29 10.60
CA ARG A 41 12.15 7.46 10.43
C ARG A 41 12.69 8.54 11.38
N THR A 42 13.94 8.40 11.83
CA THR A 42 14.56 9.40 12.73
C THR A 42 14.85 10.75 12.05
N ARG A 43 14.83 10.80 10.71
CA ARG A 43 15.15 12.00 9.92
C ARG A 43 14.16 12.23 8.79
N ASP A 44 14.01 13.49 8.42
CA ASP A 44 13.28 13.91 7.23
C ASP A 44 13.93 13.37 5.95
N ASP A 45 13.12 13.04 4.95
CA ASP A 45 13.58 12.67 3.61
C ASP A 45 13.14 13.71 2.55
N GLU A 46 13.65 13.58 1.33
CA GLU A 46 13.40 14.51 0.23
C GLU A 46 11.92 14.63 -0.16
N LEU A 47 11.12 13.58 0.06
CA LEU A 47 9.72 13.57 -0.32
C LEU A 47 8.85 14.43 0.60
N MET A 48 9.34 14.87 1.76
CA MET A 48 8.62 15.84 2.59
C MET A 48 8.41 17.18 1.86
N LEU A 49 9.20 17.46 0.82
CA LEU A 49 9.06 18.64 -0.03
C LEU A 49 8.05 18.45 -1.19
N GLU A 50 7.57 17.23 -1.43
CA GLU A 50 6.63 16.91 -2.51
C GLU A 50 5.28 16.41 -1.97
N ILE A 51 5.30 15.61 -0.90
CA ILE A 51 4.18 14.85 -0.39
C ILE A 51 3.89 15.32 1.03
N PRO A 52 2.64 15.70 1.37
CA PRO A 52 2.29 16.04 2.74
C PRO A 52 2.64 14.89 3.68
N THR A 53 3.52 15.16 4.63
CA THR A 53 4.14 14.13 5.47
C THR A 53 4.00 14.51 6.94
N VAL A 54 3.63 13.53 7.75
CA VAL A 54 3.84 13.56 9.21
C VAL A 54 4.95 12.57 9.50
N ARG A 55 6.04 13.05 10.13
CA ARG A 55 7.12 12.17 10.57
C ARG A 55 6.83 11.72 12.01
N ILE A 56 6.93 10.42 12.22
CA ILE A 56 6.86 9.76 13.52
C ILE A 56 8.24 9.18 13.81
N ASP A 57 8.75 9.41 15.01
CA ASP A 57 10.01 8.82 15.42
C ASP A 57 9.80 7.30 15.60
N PRO A 58 10.61 6.44 14.97
CA PRO A 58 10.41 4.99 15.02
C PRO A 58 10.76 4.45 16.42
N THR A 59 10.10 3.36 16.85
CA THR A 59 10.53 2.62 18.04
C THR A 59 11.86 1.93 17.80
N HIS A 60 12.16 1.59 16.56
CA HIS A 60 13.39 0.94 16.12
C HIS A 60 14.26 1.87 15.28
N ALA A 61 14.92 2.83 15.92
CA ALA A 61 15.80 3.80 15.26
C ALA A 61 16.95 3.14 14.46
N GLU A 62 17.35 1.93 14.84
CA GLU A 62 18.34 1.12 14.11
C GLU A 62 17.86 0.74 12.69
N CYS A 63 16.55 0.74 12.43
CA CYS A 63 15.96 0.39 11.14
C CYS A 63 16.00 1.50 10.10
N ASP A 64 16.50 2.68 10.43
CA ASP A 64 16.66 3.82 9.50
C ASP A 64 17.51 3.48 8.25
N ASN A 65 18.43 2.52 8.39
CA ASN A 65 19.30 2.02 7.31
C ASN A 65 18.88 0.63 6.78
N GLY A 66 17.73 0.13 7.23
CA GLY A 66 17.21 -1.18 6.89
C GLY A 66 17.22 -2.13 8.08
N CYS A 67 16.18 -2.96 8.13
CA CYS A 67 16.04 -4.09 9.04
C CYS A 67 15.59 -5.32 8.24
N ASP A 68 15.71 -6.48 8.86
CA ASP A 68 15.14 -7.75 8.37
C ASP A 68 13.63 -7.65 8.09
N TYR A 69 12.95 -6.73 8.78
CA TYR A 69 11.56 -6.42 8.57
C TYR A 69 11.30 -4.93 8.28
N ALA A 70 11.03 -4.63 7.02
CA ALA A 70 10.92 -3.26 6.52
C ALA A 70 9.73 -2.46 7.06
N VAL A 71 8.74 -3.13 7.66
CA VAL A 71 7.48 -2.53 8.14
C VAL A 71 7.31 -2.65 9.65
N LYS A 72 8.40 -2.91 10.39
CA LYS A 72 8.40 -3.11 11.84
C LYS A 72 7.69 -1.97 12.60
N ASP A 73 8.03 -0.72 12.29
CA ASP A 73 7.44 0.45 12.96
C ASP A 73 6.10 0.93 12.35
N ARG A 74 5.57 0.26 11.32
CA ARG A 74 4.38 0.71 10.58
C ARG A 74 3.18 0.89 11.51
N ALA A 75 2.88 -0.15 12.31
CA ALA A 75 1.69 -0.17 13.15
C ALA A 75 1.78 0.90 14.25
N ARG A 76 2.93 1.01 14.92
CA ARG A 76 3.18 2.05 15.94
C ARG A 76 3.09 3.46 15.33
N ALA A 77 3.69 3.68 14.16
CA ALA A 77 3.61 4.97 13.48
C ALA A 77 2.18 5.36 13.11
N ILE A 78 1.33 4.40 12.72
CA ILE A 78 -0.09 4.63 12.47
C ILE A 78 -0.82 4.94 13.77
N ALA A 79 -0.54 4.22 14.86
CA ALA A 79 -1.14 4.47 16.17
C ALA A 79 -0.86 5.90 16.66
N GLU A 80 0.40 6.34 16.58
CA GLU A 80 0.77 7.71 16.94
C GLU A 80 0.17 8.75 15.99
N TRP A 81 0.21 8.51 14.68
CA TRP A 81 -0.41 9.41 13.70
C TRP A 81 -1.92 9.56 13.92
N ALA A 82 -2.62 8.48 14.29
CA ALA A 82 -4.06 8.48 14.53
C ALA A 82 -4.51 9.41 15.67
N GLU A 83 -3.60 9.74 16.60
CA GLU A 83 -3.81 10.69 17.70
C GLU A 83 -3.44 12.14 17.34
N THR A 84 -2.97 12.38 16.11
CA THR A 84 -2.62 13.74 15.66
C THR A 84 -3.82 14.48 15.06
N LYS A 85 -3.76 15.82 15.11
CA LYS A 85 -4.72 16.69 14.42
C LYS A 85 -4.78 16.44 12.90
N ASP A 86 -3.73 15.90 12.31
CA ASP A 86 -3.70 15.57 10.88
C ASP A 86 -4.67 14.41 10.56
N ALA A 87 -4.66 13.35 11.36
CA ALA A 87 -5.59 12.22 11.21
C ALA A 87 -7.06 12.61 11.39
N TRP A 88 -7.34 13.62 12.22
CA TRP A 88 -8.71 14.04 12.56
C TRP A 88 -9.37 14.97 11.51
N ARG A 89 -8.65 15.30 10.43
CA ARG A 89 -9.16 16.17 9.35
C ARG A 89 -10.33 15.57 8.58
N CYS A 90 -10.45 14.25 8.55
CA CYS A 90 -11.46 13.52 7.79
C CYS A 90 -12.16 12.51 8.70
N SER A 91 -13.43 12.21 8.42
CA SER A 91 -14.18 11.20 9.19
C SER A 91 -13.70 9.78 8.93
N HIS A 92 -13.21 9.50 7.72
CA HIS A 92 -12.72 8.18 7.31
C HIS A 92 -11.31 8.28 6.79
N VAL A 93 -10.56 7.19 6.98
CA VAL A 93 -9.21 7.01 6.49
C VAL A 93 -9.22 5.88 5.47
N LEU A 94 -8.72 6.13 4.26
CA LEU A 94 -8.24 5.09 3.36
C LEU A 94 -6.78 4.80 3.72
N MET A 95 -6.52 3.68 4.37
CA MET A 95 -5.19 3.13 4.57
C MET A 95 -4.80 2.36 3.30
N ALA A 96 -3.70 2.76 2.67
CA ALA A 96 -3.25 2.20 1.41
C ALA A 96 -1.75 1.85 1.46
N GLU A 97 -1.32 0.96 0.57
CA GLU A 97 0.09 0.65 0.35
C GLU A 97 0.67 1.51 -0.79
N ALA A 98 1.99 1.66 -0.79
CA ALA A 98 2.69 2.47 -1.79
C ALA A 98 2.65 1.82 -3.19
N ASP A 99 2.50 0.50 -3.28
CA ASP A 99 2.43 -0.26 -4.54
C ASP A 99 1.04 -0.32 -5.16
N TYR A 100 0.23 0.70 -4.91
CA TYR A 100 -1.05 0.89 -5.57
C TYR A 100 -0.95 1.94 -6.68
N VAL A 101 -1.85 1.83 -7.66
CA VAL A 101 -2.12 2.87 -8.66
C VAL A 101 -3.62 3.14 -8.66
N MET A 102 -4.03 4.40 -8.49
CA MET A 102 -5.45 4.75 -8.60
C MET A 102 -5.88 4.78 -10.07
N LEU A 103 -6.95 4.06 -10.40
CA LEU A 103 -7.62 4.12 -11.71
C LEU A 103 -8.63 5.26 -11.78
N LYS A 104 -9.35 5.45 -10.67
CA LYS A 104 -10.47 6.38 -10.48
C LYS A 104 -10.66 6.68 -9.00
N SER A 105 -11.46 7.67 -8.68
CA SER A 105 -11.85 7.97 -7.30
C SER A 105 -12.68 6.84 -6.66
N PRO A 106 -12.48 6.50 -5.36
CA PRO A 106 -13.32 5.53 -4.68
C PRO A 106 -14.75 6.04 -4.52
N PRO A 107 -15.77 5.19 -4.66
CA PRO A 107 -17.15 5.58 -4.42
C PRO A 107 -17.40 5.77 -2.92
N ARG A 108 -18.24 6.74 -2.52
CA ARG A 108 -18.60 6.98 -1.10
C ARG A 108 -19.16 5.76 -0.38
N SER A 109 -19.68 4.77 -1.09
CA SER A 109 -20.21 3.53 -0.50
C SER A 109 -19.17 2.67 0.22
N VAL A 110 -17.87 2.97 0.11
CA VAL A 110 -16.83 2.30 0.92
C VAL A 110 -16.61 2.99 2.27
N MET A 111 -17.20 4.17 2.49
CA MET A 111 -17.14 4.92 3.75
C MET A 111 -18.28 4.45 4.66
N LEU A 112 -18.06 3.31 5.32
CA LEU A 112 -19.06 2.68 6.18
C LEU A 112 -19.12 3.35 7.57
N GLN A 113 -20.26 3.21 8.25
CA GLN A 113 -20.44 3.72 9.61
C GLN A 113 -19.45 3.07 10.61
N ARG A 114 -19.28 3.71 11.77
CA ARG A 114 -18.44 3.22 12.87
C ARG A 114 -18.73 1.74 13.20
N GLY A 115 -17.69 0.99 13.52
CA GLY A 115 -17.74 -0.46 13.74
C GLY A 115 -17.75 -1.28 12.45
N HIS A 116 -17.77 -0.64 11.28
CA HIS A 116 -17.65 -1.31 9.98
C HIS A 116 -16.53 -0.69 9.13
N ALA A 117 -15.67 -1.55 8.58
CA ALA A 117 -14.65 -1.17 7.62
C ALA A 117 -14.90 -1.84 6.26
N TYR A 118 -14.38 -1.24 5.20
CA TYR A 118 -14.36 -1.83 3.86
C TYR A 118 -12.93 -2.17 3.49
N GLY A 119 -12.65 -3.42 3.16
CA GLY A 119 -11.31 -3.93 2.90
C GLY A 119 -11.22 -4.82 1.67
N PHE A 120 -10.22 -5.69 1.68
CA PHE A 120 -9.96 -6.68 0.64
C PHE A 120 -9.68 -8.04 1.28
N LEU A 121 -9.98 -9.13 0.57
CA LEU A 121 -9.71 -10.49 1.03
C LEU A 121 -8.31 -10.90 0.62
N PHE A 122 -7.44 -11.18 1.58
CA PHE A 122 -6.17 -11.85 1.33
C PHE A 122 -6.31 -13.32 1.69
N GLY A 123 -6.65 -14.15 0.70
CA GLY A 123 -6.95 -15.58 0.91
C GLY A 123 -5.80 -16.44 1.45
N TYR A 124 -4.62 -15.86 1.66
CA TYR A 124 -3.49 -16.51 2.34
C TYR A 124 -3.40 -16.18 3.85
N ILE A 125 -4.25 -15.27 4.34
CA ILE A 125 -4.38 -14.96 5.77
C ILE A 125 -5.50 -15.83 6.31
N ILE A 126 -5.15 -16.96 6.93
CA ILE A 126 -6.12 -17.93 7.43
C ILE A 126 -5.70 -18.32 8.86
N PRO A 127 -6.14 -17.58 9.89
CA PRO A 127 -5.70 -17.79 11.29
C PRO A 127 -5.90 -19.20 11.84
N TRP A 128 -6.89 -19.94 11.31
CA TRP A 128 -7.20 -21.33 11.71
C TRP A 128 -6.51 -22.39 10.83
N HIS A 129 -5.76 -22.00 9.79
CA HIS A 129 -5.02 -22.97 8.99
C HIS A 129 -3.94 -23.66 9.85
N ALA A 130 -3.72 -24.95 9.63
CA ALA A 130 -2.80 -25.75 10.44
C ALA A 130 -1.40 -25.15 10.53
N ASP A 131 -0.91 -24.58 9.41
CA ASP A 131 0.41 -23.94 9.34
C ASP A 131 0.46 -22.61 10.10
N ALA A 132 -0.65 -21.87 10.15
CA ALA A 132 -0.76 -20.57 10.82
C ALA A 132 -1.01 -20.70 12.33
N LEU A 133 -1.72 -21.76 12.73
CA LEU A 133 -2.24 -21.95 14.08
C LEU A 133 -1.20 -21.83 15.21
N PRO A 134 0.06 -22.30 15.07
CA PRO A 134 1.07 -22.11 16.11
C PRO A 134 1.31 -20.64 16.45
N ALA A 135 1.38 -19.75 15.46
CA ALA A 135 1.54 -18.32 15.69
C ALA A 135 0.23 -17.63 16.08
N SER A 136 -0.91 -18.10 15.55
CA SER A 136 -2.23 -17.61 15.97
C SER A 136 -2.47 -17.80 17.47
N ARG A 137 -1.99 -18.91 18.05
CA ARG A 137 -2.06 -19.18 19.50
C ARG A 137 -1.23 -18.21 20.35
N VAL A 138 -0.17 -17.64 19.78
CA VAL A 138 0.62 -16.60 20.45
C VAL A 138 -0.14 -15.29 20.45
N LEU A 139 -0.68 -14.89 19.28
CA LEU A 139 -1.28 -13.58 19.09
C LEU A 139 -2.78 -13.49 19.36
N HIS A 140 -3.48 -14.57 19.71
CA HIS A 140 -4.94 -14.52 19.89
C HIS A 140 -5.47 -15.55 20.89
N ASP A 141 -6.20 -15.04 21.88
CA ASP A 141 -6.88 -15.78 22.94
C ASP A 141 -8.35 -15.98 22.54
N VAL A 142 -8.72 -17.23 22.25
CA VAL A 142 -10.07 -17.57 21.74
C VAL A 142 -11.17 -17.41 22.79
N GLU A 143 -10.85 -17.58 24.07
CA GLU A 143 -11.82 -17.41 25.15
C GLU A 143 -12.15 -15.94 25.36
N ARG A 144 -11.16 -15.06 25.13
CA ARG A 144 -11.33 -13.62 25.31
C ARG A 144 -11.82 -12.88 24.07
N TYR A 145 -11.42 -13.32 22.88
CA TYR A 145 -11.58 -12.54 21.64
C TYR A 145 -12.32 -13.30 20.52
N GLY A 146 -12.89 -14.46 20.82
CA GLY A 146 -13.67 -15.25 19.87
C GLY A 146 -12.83 -16.21 19.03
N ARG A 147 -13.49 -17.01 18.18
CA ARG A 147 -12.84 -18.10 17.45
C ARG A 147 -11.95 -17.56 16.34
N TYR A 148 -10.98 -18.36 15.91
CA TYR A 148 -10.09 -17.99 14.80
C TYR A 148 -10.84 -17.78 13.49
N GLU A 149 -11.91 -18.54 13.25
CA GLU A 149 -12.78 -18.47 12.07
C GLU A 149 -13.56 -17.14 11.97
N ASP A 150 -13.69 -16.43 13.09
CA ASP A 150 -14.37 -15.14 13.16
C ASP A 150 -13.38 -13.97 12.97
N VAL A 151 -12.07 -14.25 12.91
CA VAL A 151 -11.02 -13.26 12.62
C VAL A 151 -11.06 -12.89 11.12
N PRO A 152 -11.04 -11.59 10.76
CA PRO A 152 -11.00 -11.18 9.36
C PRO A 152 -9.76 -11.72 8.62
N GLN A 153 -9.86 -11.84 7.30
CA GLN A 153 -8.76 -12.27 6.42
C GLN A 153 -8.34 -11.11 5.52
N SER A 154 -8.08 -9.95 6.12
CA SER A 154 -8.10 -8.68 5.40
C SER A 154 -6.80 -7.88 5.48
N GLY A 155 -5.97 -8.14 6.48
CA GLY A 155 -4.80 -7.33 6.76
C GLY A 155 -5.11 -5.83 6.91
N ASN A 156 -4.05 -5.04 7.01
CA ASN A 156 -4.14 -3.62 7.30
C ASN A 156 -4.46 -2.74 6.08
N ALA A 157 -4.21 -3.19 4.84
CA ALA A 157 -4.42 -2.37 3.63
C ALA A 157 -4.76 -3.20 2.38
N PRO A 158 -5.69 -2.73 1.51
CA PRO A 158 -6.42 -1.49 1.63
C PRO A 158 -7.54 -1.59 2.66
N GLN A 159 -7.70 -0.56 3.49
CA GLN A 159 -8.79 -0.46 4.45
C GLN A 159 -9.40 0.93 4.43
N VAL A 160 -10.73 1.02 4.35
CA VAL A 160 -11.48 2.25 4.61
C VAL A 160 -12.27 2.09 5.89
N MET A 161 -11.97 2.90 6.90
CA MET A 161 -12.66 2.86 8.19
C MET A 161 -12.82 4.26 8.80
N HIS A 162 -13.73 4.39 9.76
CA HIS A 162 -13.90 5.62 10.51
C HIS A 162 -12.67 5.90 11.38
N GLY A 163 -12.27 7.17 11.53
CA GLY A 163 -11.06 7.55 12.29
C GLY A 163 -11.09 7.10 13.76
N ASP A 164 -12.27 7.07 14.37
CA ASP A 164 -12.46 6.50 15.73
C ASP A 164 -12.19 5.02 15.84
N ASP A 165 -12.52 4.23 14.81
CA ASP A 165 -12.22 2.80 14.81
C ASP A 165 -10.72 2.60 14.57
N LEU A 166 -10.12 3.42 13.69
CA LEU A 166 -8.68 3.42 13.46
C LEU A 166 -7.90 3.67 14.75
N ARG A 167 -8.26 4.68 15.55
CA ARG A 167 -7.58 4.99 16.82
C ARG A 167 -7.59 3.80 17.78
N LYS A 168 -8.71 3.10 17.88
CA LYS A 168 -8.83 1.91 18.75
C LYS A 168 -8.02 0.72 18.23
N VAL A 169 -8.10 0.44 16.93
CA VAL A 169 -7.44 -0.75 16.36
C VAL A 169 -5.93 -0.54 16.24
N ALA A 170 -5.47 0.68 15.94
CA ALA A 170 -4.06 0.95 15.67
C ALA A 170 -3.17 0.74 16.90
N GLU A 171 -3.61 1.14 18.09
CA GLU A 171 -2.86 0.90 19.33
C GLU A 171 -2.70 -0.60 19.61
N ILE A 172 -3.80 -1.35 19.55
CA ILE A 172 -3.79 -2.81 19.76
C ILE A 172 -2.95 -3.52 18.69
N TRP A 173 -3.05 -3.06 17.44
CA TRP A 173 -2.27 -3.57 16.33
C TRP A 173 -0.77 -3.35 16.55
N ALA A 174 -0.37 -2.15 16.98
CA ALA A 174 1.02 -1.85 17.30
C ALA A 174 1.56 -2.78 18.39
N ASP A 175 0.81 -2.97 19.47
CA ASP A 175 1.22 -3.87 20.56
C ASP A 175 1.34 -5.34 20.11
N LEU A 176 0.46 -5.78 19.21
CA LEU A 176 0.53 -7.12 18.63
C LEU A 176 1.71 -7.31 17.69
N VAL A 177 2.08 -6.27 16.92
CA VAL A 177 3.29 -6.29 16.10
C VAL A 177 4.52 -6.40 16.99
N GLU A 178 4.65 -5.57 18.02
CA GLU A 178 5.78 -5.61 18.96
C GLU A 178 5.91 -6.97 19.64
N ARG A 179 4.79 -7.51 20.15
CA ARG A 179 4.75 -8.88 20.70
C ARG A 179 5.18 -9.94 19.69
N GLY A 180 4.80 -9.77 18.41
CA GLY A 180 5.18 -10.67 17.34
C GLY A 180 6.68 -10.64 17.03
N GLU A 181 7.34 -9.49 17.19
CA GLU A 181 8.80 -9.36 16.98
C GLU A 181 9.61 -10.07 18.07
N GLU A 182 9.06 -10.17 19.28
CA GLU A 182 9.66 -10.90 20.41
C GLU A 182 9.50 -12.43 20.32
N ASP A 183 8.64 -12.94 19.43
CA ASP A 183 8.31 -14.36 19.33
C ASP A 183 8.83 -15.01 18.03
N GLU A 184 9.76 -15.97 18.18
CA GLU A 184 10.35 -16.70 17.05
C GLU A 184 9.33 -17.55 16.27
N THR A 185 8.26 -18.04 16.92
CA THR A 185 7.19 -18.78 16.23
C THR A 185 6.41 -17.84 15.32
N VAL A 186 6.05 -16.66 15.81
CA VAL A 186 5.35 -15.65 15.00
C VAL A 186 6.19 -15.22 13.81
N LYS A 187 7.45 -14.84 14.02
CA LYS A 187 8.36 -14.43 12.93
C LYS A 187 8.53 -15.52 11.88
N ARG A 188 8.71 -16.77 12.31
CA ARG A 188 8.91 -17.91 11.39
C ARG A 188 7.64 -18.29 10.64
N VAL A 189 6.48 -18.32 11.30
CA VAL A 189 5.23 -18.83 10.74
C VAL A 189 4.53 -17.77 9.89
N PHE A 190 4.33 -16.56 10.42
CA PHE A 190 3.68 -15.49 9.68
C PHE A 190 4.63 -14.74 8.75
N GLY A 191 5.94 -14.81 8.98
CA GLY A 191 6.94 -14.25 8.07
C GLY A 191 6.69 -12.78 7.77
N TRP A 192 6.67 -12.42 6.49
CA TRP A 192 6.53 -11.03 6.03
C TRP A 192 5.10 -10.45 6.14
N ILE A 193 4.09 -11.27 6.43
CA ILE A 193 2.67 -10.85 6.56
C ILE A 193 2.20 -10.79 8.02
N ARG A 194 3.13 -10.83 8.98
CA ARG A 194 2.80 -10.85 10.40
C ARG A 194 2.14 -9.56 10.90
N ASP A 195 2.41 -8.41 10.29
CA ASP A 195 1.65 -7.18 10.59
C ASP A 195 0.20 -7.26 10.11
N MET A 196 -0.06 -7.93 8.98
CA MET A 196 -1.41 -8.17 8.46
C MET A 196 -2.21 -9.07 9.41
N TYR A 197 -1.62 -10.17 9.89
CA TYR A 197 -2.24 -11.01 10.92
C TYR A 197 -2.48 -10.23 12.23
N ALA A 198 -1.50 -9.46 12.68
CA ALA A 198 -1.64 -8.63 13.88
C ALA A 198 -2.79 -7.62 13.76
N PHE A 199 -3.01 -7.03 12.58
CA PHE A 199 -4.14 -6.14 12.32
C PHE A 199 -5.47 -6.87 12.41
N ASP A 200 -5.61 -8.04 11.78
CA ASP A 200 -6.85 -8.80 11.81
C ASP A 200 -7.17 -9.29 13.24
N PHE A 201 -6.16 -9.68 14.03
CA PHE A 201 -6.35 -9.95 15.47
C PHE A 201 -6.67 -8.69 16.28
N ALA A 202 -6.13 -7.53 15.93
CA ALA A 202 -6.49 -6.27 16.60
C ALA A 202 -7.96 -5.89 16.35
N ALA A 203 -8.47 -6.17 15.15
CA ALA A 203 -9.86 -5.91 14.77
C ALA A 203 -10.87 -6.66 15.65
N THR A 204 -10.50 -7.82 16.21
CA THR A 204 -11.37 -8.60 17.13
C THR A 204 -11.39 -8.06 18.56
N ARG A 205 -10.50 -7.14 18.90
CA ARG A 205 -10.24 -6.72 20.29
C ARG A 205 -10.79 -5.34 20.65
N ILE A 206 -11.23 -4.57 19.67
CA ILE A 206 -11.73 -3.22 19.93
C ILE A 206 -13.06 -3.26 20.70
N SER A 207 -13.27 -2.27 21.58
CA SER A 207 -14.46 -2.15 22.43
C SER A 207 -15.41 -1.06 21.91
N PRO A 208 -16.76 -1.22 22.03
CA PRO A 208 -17.48 -2.29 22.74
C PRO A 208 -17.72 -3.57 21.92
N MET A 209 -17.45 -3.55 20.62
CA MET A 209 -17.66 -4.67 19.71
C MET A 209 -16.51 -4.75 18.70
N PRO A 210 -16.13 -5.97 18.25
CA PRO A 210 -15.18 -6.17 17.15
C PRO A 210 -15.49 -5.35 15.90
N LEU A 211 -14.45 -4.98 15.15
CA LEU A 211 -14.58 -4.33 13.86
C LEU A 211 -15.08 -5.33 12.81
N THR A 212 -16.22 -5.05 12.19
CA THR A 212 -16.70 -5.86 11.06
C THR A 212 -16.08 -5.37 9.76
N ILE A 213 -15.31 -6.22 9.07
CA ILE A 213 -14.64 -5.86 7.81
C ILE A 213 -15.38 -6.49 6.64
N HIS A 214 -15.81 -5.65 5.68
CA HIS A 214 -16.49 -6.04 4.46
C HIS A 214 -15.50 -6.09 3.29
N TYR A 215 -15.27 -7.27 2.71
CA TYR A 215 -14.31 -7.46 1.61
C TYR A 215 -14.92 -8.29 0.47
N PRO A 216 -15.92 -7.77 -0.27
CA PRO A 216 -16.48 -8.52 -1.40
C PRO A 216 -15.38 -8.87 -2.41
N PRO A 217 -15.46 -10.03 -3.08
CA PRO A 217 -14.43 -10.46 -4.02
C PRO A 217 -14.44 -9.59 -5.28
N VAL A 218 -13.34 -9.60 -6.04
CA VAL A 218 -13.33 -9.09 -7.43
C VAL A 218 -14.31 -9.94 -8.27
N PRO A 219 -15.16 -9.35 -9.13
CA PRO A 219 -15.18 -7.97 -9.63
C PRO A 219 -16.02 -6.97 -8.80
N PHE A 220 -16.54 -7.38 -7.65
CA PHE A 220 -17.41 -6.53 -6.81
C PHE A 220 -16.64 -5.68 -5.80
N ASN A 221 -15.37 -5.99 -5.53
CA ASN A 221 -14.52 -5.17 -4.68
C ASN A 221 -14.38 -3.76 -5.27
N LYS A 222 -14.67 -2.74 -4.47
CA LYS A 222 -14.62 -1.33 -4.89
C LYS A 222 -13.27 -0.67 -4.65
N LEU A 223 -12.40 -1.27 -3.85
CA LEU A 223 -11.10 -0.71 -3.52
C LEU A 223 -10.02 -1.21 -4.47
N MET A 224 -9.86 -2.52 -4.62
CA MET A 224 -8.66 -3.08 -5.23
C MET A 224 -8.94 -4.28 -6.13
N ALA A 225 -8.15 -4.38 -7.20
CA ALA A 225 -7.87 -5.60 -7.96
C ALA A 225 -6.33 -5.74 -8.09
N GLN A 226 -5.85 -6.96 -8.30
CA GLN A 226 -4.43 -7.33 -8.24
C GLN A 226 -3.96 -7.92 -9.57
N PRO A 227 -3.60 -7.12 -10.58
CA PRO A 227 -3.00 -7.65 -11.79
C PRO A 227 -1.64 -8.33 -11.49
N PRO A 228 -1.37 -9.52 -12.05
CA PRO A 228 -2.21 -10.27 -12.99
C PRO A 228 -3.11 -11.34 -12.34
N ALA A 229 -3.14 -11.45 -11.01
CA ALA A 229 -3.96 -12.44 -10.29
C ALA A 229 -5.47 -12.26 -10.54
N ASP A 230 -5.94 -11.02 -10.69
CA ASP A 230 -7.29 -10.72 -11.15
C ASP A 230 -7.32 -10.48 -12.67
N ALA A 231 -8.30 -11.06 -13.35
CA ALA A 231 -8.50 -10.89 -14.80
C ALA A 231 -9.15 -9.55 -15.18
N THR A 232 -9.78 -8.86 -14.22
CA THR A 232 -10.54 -7.63 -14.45
C THR A 232 -10.44 -6.66 -13.28
N ALA A 233 -10.57 -5.37 -13.54
CA ALA A 233 -10.71 -4.37 -12.48
C ALA A 233 -12.10 -4.44 -11.82
N GLY A 234 -13.14 -4.82 -12.58
CA GLY A 234 -14.53 -4.72 -12.12
C GLY A 234 -14.85 -3.34 -11.54
N GLN A 235 -15.28 -3.31 -10.28
CA GLN A 235 -15.60 -2.08 -9.55
C GLN A 235 -14.38 -1.39 -8.91
N ALA A 236 -13.21 -2.02 -8.87
CA ALA A 236 -12.05 -1.54 -8.15
C ALA A 236 -11.61 -0.14 -8.59
N CYS A 237 -11.22 0.69 -7.63
CA CYS A 237 -10.69 2.03 -7.90
C CYS A 237 -9.16 2.07 -7.90
N MET A 238 -8.48 1.04 -7.39
CA MET A 238 -7.02 0.92 -7.34
C MET A 238 -6.57 -0.43 -7.90
N LEU A 239 -5.37 -0.46 -8.48
CA LEU A 239 -4.67 -1.68 -8.87
C LEU A 239 -3.41 -1.85 -8.03
N HIS A 240 -3.20 -3.06 -7.53
CA HIS A 240 -2.06 -3.43 -6.71
C HIS A 240 -1.08 -4.29 -7.51
N TYR A 241 0.11 -3.74 -7.77
CA TYR A 241 1.09 -4.32 -8.70
C TYR A 241 2.16 -5.19 -8.02
N THR A 242 1.80 -5.89 -6.94
CA THR A 242 2.76 -6.66 -6.12
C THR A 242 3.31 -7.91 -6.80
N TRP A 243 2.50 -8.54 -7.65
CA TRP A 243 2.76 -9.84 -8.27
C TRP A 243 3.76 -9.82 -9.44
N SER A 244 4.20 -8.62 -9.87
CA SER A 244 5.22 -8.42 -10.90
C SER A 244 5.03 -9.31 -12.14
N PRO A 245 4.06 -9.03 -13.04
CA PRO A 245 3.81 -9.89 -14.19
C PRO A 245 5.03 -9.98 -15.12
N ILE A 246 5.42 -11.21 -15.47
CA ILE A 246 6.38 -11.54 -16.51
C ILE A 246 5.64 -12.40 -17.52
N MET A 247 5.50 -11.89 -18.75
CA MET A 247 4.69 -12.50 -19.79
C MET A 247 5.58 -13.03 -20.92
N SER A 248 5.30 -14.26 -21.33
CA SER A 248 5.92 -14.91 -22.48
C SER A 248 4.89 -15.26 -23.56
N ASP A 249 5.34 -15.43 -24.80
CA ASP A 249 4.52 -16.02 -25.86
C ASP A 249 4.59 -17.56 -25.87
N LYS A 250 3.82 -18.20 -26.77
CA LYS A 250 3.73 -19.65 -26.91
C LYS A 250 5.06 -20.35 -27.17
N ASP A 251 6.03 -19.62 -27.72
CA ASP A 251 7.37 -20.13 -28.03
C ASP A 251 8.32 -19.96 -26.83
N GLY A 252 7.85 -19.38 -25.73
CA GLY A 252 8.58 -19.20 -24.48
C GLY A 252 9.40 -17.91 -24.40
N ASN A 253 9.32 -17.03 -25.40
CA ASN A 253 10.06 -15.77 -25.38
C ASN A 253 9.40 -14.79 -24.41
N GLU A 254 10.16 -14.16 -23.51
CA GLU A 254 9.65 -13.06 -22.68
C GLU A 254 9.32 -11.87 -23.60
N VAL A 255 8.07 -11.42 -23.55
CA VAL A 255 7.54 -10.35 -24.42
C VAL A 255 7.24 -9.07 -23.66
N TRP A 256 7.06 -9.17 -22.34
CA TRP A 256 6.78 -8.03 -21.49
C TRP A 256 6.96 -8.37 -20.02
N LYS A 257 7.44 -7.40 -19.24
CA LYS A 257 7.61 -7.51 -17.80
C LYS A 257 7.28 -6.19 -17.12
N PHE A 258 6.64 -6.26 -15.96
CA PHE A 258 6.53 -5.15 -15.03
C PHE A 258 6.89 -5.64 -13.64
N ASP A 259 8.06 -5.28 -13.14
CA ASP A 259 8.54 -5.74 -11.83
C ASP A 259 9.02 -4.58 -10.97
N LYS A 260 8.31 -4.32 -9.87
CA LYS A 260 8.64 -3.25 -8.92
C LYS A 260 10.02 -3.46 -8.27
N ARG A 261 10.50 -4.69 -8.17
CA ARG A 261 11.78 -5.04 -7.51
C ARG A 261 13.01 -4.67 -8.35
N SER A 262 12.83 -4.44 -9.65
CA SER A 262 13.91 -4.12 -10.59
C SER A 262 13.74 -2.74 -11.25
N MET A 263 13.00 -1.82 -10.62
CA MET A 263 12.76 -0.49 -11.18
C MET A 263 14.04 0.37 -11.12
N PRO A 264 14.54 0.88 -12.28
CA PRO A 264 15.69 1.76 -12.28
C PRO A 264 15.32 3.12 -11.69
N LEU A 265 16.27 3.73 -10.98
CA LEU A 265 16.20 5.11 -10.52
C LEU A 265 17.19 5.97 -11.31
N PRO A 266 16.81 7.17 -11.80
CA PRO A 266 15.50 7.80 -11.66
C PRO A 266 14.39 7.06 -12.43
N LEU A 267 13.17 7.12 -11.88
CA LEU A 267 12.02 6.41 -12.44
C LEU A 267 11.65 6.95 -13.83
N THR A 268 11.46 6.05 -14.80
CA THR A 268 11.12 6.38 -16.18
C THR A 268 9.90 5.59 -16.64
N PRO A 269 9.12 6.07 -17.64
CA PRO A 269 7.96 5.34 -18.15
C PRO A 269 8.34 3.91 -18.58
N ARG A 270 7.46 2.94 -18.33
CA ARG A 270 7.64 1.52 -18.66
C ARG A 270 6.96 1.16 -19.98
N PRO A 271 7.48 0.19 -20.74
CA PRO A 271 6.79 -0.34 -21.90
C PRO A 271 5.39 -0.82 -21.53
N THR A 272 4.39 -0.50 -22.33
CA THR A 272 3.06 -1.11 -22.21
C THR A 272 3.10 -2.56 -22.71
N PRO A 273 2.20 -3.44 -22.24
CA PRO A 273 2.09 -4.79 -22.79
C PRO A 273 1.88 -4.78 -24.32
N PRO A 274 2.27 -5.83 -25.06
CA PRO A 274 1.99 -5.98 -26.49
C PRO A 274 0.48 -5.93 -26.77
N ALA A 275 0.08 -5.64 -28.01
CA ALA A 275 -1.32 -5.74 -28.40
C ALA A 275 -1.85 -7.17 -28.19
N TRP A 276 -3.15 -7.30 -27.95
CA TRP A 276 -3.78 -8.61 -27.86
C TRP A 276 -3.66 -9.34 -29.20
N ASP A 277 -3.20 -10.58 -29.14
CA ASP A 277 -3.13 -11.49 -30.28
C ASP A 277 -3.34 -12.92 -29.77
N PRO A 278 -4.52 -13.53 -30.01
CA PRO A 278 -4.82 -14.87 -29.52
C PRO A 278 -3.89 -15.94 -30.13
N SER A 279 -3.28 -15.68 -31.29
CA SER A 279 -2.37 -16.64 -31.96
C SER A 279 -1.01 -16.76 -31.26
N ARG A 280 -0.67 -15.79 -30.40
CA ARG A 280 0.57 -15.76 -29.62
C ARG A 280 0.52 -16.56 -28.34
N GLY A 281 -0.69 -16.90 -27.85
CA GLY A 281 -0.86 -17.78 -26.68
C GLY A 281 -0.09 -17.29 -25.44
N PHE A 282 -0.27 -16.02 -25.06
CA PHE A 282 0.46 -15.41 -23.95
C PHE A 282 0.24 -16.13 -22.61
N LYS A 283 1.33 -16.28 -21.85
CA LYS A 283 1.33 -16.90 -20.51
C LYS A 283 2.14 -16.08 -19.51
N LEU A 284 1.79 -16.18 -18.23
CA LEU A 284 2.54 -15.61 -17.11
C LEU A 284 3.62 -16.58 -16.62
N GLN A 285 4.48 -16.10 -15.71
CA GLN A 285 5.62 -16.86 -15.18
C GLN A 285 5.27 -18.19 -14.49
N ALA A 286 4.05 -18.35 -13.97
CA ALA A 286 3.58 -19.60 -13.37
C ALA A 286 2.71 -20.44 -14.33
N GLY A 287 2.68 -20.05 -15.61
CA GLY A 287 2.03 -20.80 -16.69
C GLY A 287 0.56 -20.44 -16.93
N GLU A 288 0.00 -19.51 -16.16
CA GLU A 288 -1.37 -19.05 -16.32
C GLU A 288 -1.57 -18.39 -17.69
N ILE A 289 -2.70 -18.70 -18.33
CA ILE A 289 -3.06 -18.13 -19.63
C ILE A 289 -3.48 -16.67 -19.44
N VAL A 290 -2.89 -15.76 -20.22
CA VAL A 290 -3.30 -14.36 -20.24
C VAL A 290 -4.51 -14.21 -21.16
N THR A 291 -5.60 -13.65 -20.63
CA THR A 291 -6.79 -13.30 -21.41
C THR A 291 -6.68 -11.89 -21.99
N GLU A 292 -7.53 -11.55 -22.97
CA GLU A 292 -7.61 -10.19 -23.51
C GLU A 292 -7.92 -9.16 -22.40
N GLU A 293 -8.84 -9.50 -21.50
CA GLU A 293 -9.23 -8.66 -20.38
C GLU A 293 -8.09 -8.48 -19.36
N GLY A 294 -7.38 -9.57 -19.02
CA GLY A 294 -6.21 -9.50 -18.13
C GLY A 294 -5.08 -8.67 -18.74
N LEU A 295 -4.84 -8.79 -20.05
CA LEU A 295 -3.88 -7.96 -20.76
C LEU A 295 -4.30 -6.48 -20.77
N ALA A 296 -5.59 -6.20 -20.95
CA ALA A 296 -6.14 -4.85 -20.86
C ALA A 296 -6.01 -4.26 -19.45
N LEU A 297 -6.20 -5.06 -18.40
CA LEU A 297 -5.99 -4.65 -17.01
C LEU A 297 -4.53 -4.27 -16.73
N MET A 298 -3.59 -5.12 -17.16
CA MET A 298 -2.15 -4.84 -17.07
C MET A 298 -1.77 -3.57 -17.85
N ARG A 299 -2.38 -3.35 -19.02
CA ARG A 299 -2.20 -2.11 -19.79
C ARG A 299 -2.75 -0.89 -19.06
N ALA A 300 -3.93 -0.99 -18.44
CA ALA A 300 -4.53 0.11 -17.68
C ALA A 300 -3.63 0.50 -16.49
N MET A 301 -3.11 -0.49 -15.77
CA MET A 301 -2.14 -0.30 -14.68
C MET A 301 -0.90 0.48 -15.15
N VAL A 302 -0.23 0.01 -16.21
CA VAL A 302 1.00 0.64 -16.71
C VAL A 302 0.75 2.00 -17.34
N THR A 303 -0.41 2.20 -17.96
CA THR A 303 -0.82 3.51 -18.46
C THR A 303 -0.90 4.52 -17.32
N ARG A 304 -1.64 4.20 -16.24
CA ARG A 304 -1.74 5.08 -15.07
C ARG A 304 -0.41 5.29 -14.36
N PHE A 305 0.41 4.23 -14.25
CA PHE A 305 1.77 4.33 -13.75
C PHE A 305 2.61 5.33 -14.57
N ASN A 306 2.58 5.21 -15.90
CA ASN A 306 3.35 6.07 -16.79
C ASN A 306 2.88 7.53 -16.75
N GLU A 307 1.57 7.76 -16.65
CA GLU A 307 1.00 9.10 -16.43
C GLU A 307 1.55 9.72 -15.13
N ALA A 308 1.54 8.95 -14.04
CA ALA A 308 2.13 9.37 -12.77
C ALA A 308 3.61 9.72 -12.94
N VAL A 309 4.42 8.82 -13.50
CA VAL A 309 5.86 9.03 -13.70
C VAL A 309 6.16 10.29 -14.52
N ARG A 310 5.47 10.49 -15.65
CA ARG A 310 5.67 11.69 -16.49
C ARG A 310 5.33 12.98 -15.76
N SER A 311 4.39 12.93 -14.83
CA SER A 311 3.97 14.11 -14.08
C SER A 311 4.90 14.44 -12.90
N MET A 312 5.78 13.54 -12.46
CA MET A 312 6.55 13.74 -11.22
C MET A 312 7.50 14.93 -11.32
N PRO A 313 7.60 15.75 -10.26
CA PRO A 313 8.67 16.73 -10.13
C PRO A 313 10.05 16.04 -10.20
N LYS A 314 11.06 16.70 -10.73
CA LYS A 314 12.44 16.19 -10.66
C LYS A 314 13.13 16.74 -9.42
N PHE A 315 13.81 15.87 -8.67
CA PHE A 315 14.74 16.32 -7.63
C PHE A 315 16.09 16.64 -8.26
N PRO A 316 16.85 17.62 -7.74
CA PRO A 316 18.21 17.88 -8.19
C PRO A 316 19.09 16.62 -8.01
N GLU A 317 20.01 16.39 -8.95
CA GLU A 317 20.94 15.26 -8.87
C GLU A 317 21.78 15.29 -7.58
N GLY A 318 22.06 14.11 -7.02
CA GLY A 318 22.87 13.97 -5.81
C GLY A 318 22.18 14.37 -4.50
N THR A 319 20.86 14.60 -4.51
CA THR A 319 20.10 14.92 -3.29
C THR A 319 19.40 13.68 -2.73
N THR A 320 19.62 13.41 -1.45
CA THR A 320 19.09 12.21 -0.75
C THR A 320 18.30 12.56 0.52
N ASP A 321 18.14 13.84 0.81
CA ASP A 321 17.34 14.34 1.94
C ASP A 321 16.76 15.74 1.62
N ALA A 322 15.81 16.19 2.44
CA ALA A 322 15.15 17.50 2.26
C ALA A 322 16.14 18.67 2.34
N ALA A 323 17.15 18.58 3.22
CA ALA A 323 18.15 19.63 3.39
C ALA A 323 19.04 19.77 2.15
N GLY A 324 19.40 18.66 1.51
CA GLY A 324 20.17 18.54 0.28
C GLY A 324 19.40 19.11 -0.89
N VAL A 325 18.11 18.77 -1.04
CA VAL A 325 17.24 19.39 -2.06
C VAL A 325 17.12 20.89 -1.85
N ALA A 326 16.86 21.35 -0.63
CA ALA A 326 16.74 22.78 -0.33
C ALA A 326 18.05 23.53 -0.60
N ARG A 327 19.20 22.93 -0.27
CA ARG A 327 20.54 23.49 -0.55
C ARG A 327 20.81 23.56 -2.05
N ALA A 328 20.54 22.49 -2.80
CA ALA A 328 20.71 22.46 -4.24
C ALA A 328 19.82 23.51 -4.94
N ARG A 329 18.57 23.66 -4.50
CA ARG A 329 17.65 24.69 -5.02
C ARG A 329 18.08 26.11 -4.69
N ARG A 330 18.68 26.36 -3.51
CA ARG A 330 19.26 27.67 -3.16
C ARG A 330 20.51 28.01 -3.95
N ASN A 331 21.32 26.99 -4.29
CA ASN A 331 22.58 27.16 -5.01
C ASN A 331 22.38 27.27 -6.54
N ALA A 332 21.24 26.79 -7.06
CA ALA A 332 20.78 27.12 -8.40
C ALA A 332 20.38 28.61 -8.41
N LYS A 333 21.31 29.49 -8.80
CA LYS A 333 21.02 30.92 -9.02
C LYS A 333 19.79 31.05 -9.94
N PRO A 334 18.94 32.08 -9.77
CA PRO A 334 18.04 32.46 -10.85
C PRO A 334 18.93 32.82 -12.03
N GLU A 335 18.83 32.08 -13.13
CA GLU A 335 19.38 32.55 -14.40
C GLU A 335 18.71 33.90 -14.66
N HIS A 336 19.53 34.94 -14.74
CA HIS A 336 19.09 36.24 -15.21
C HIS A 336 18.43 36.04 -16.58
N GLU A 337 17.11 36.18 -16.65
CA GLU A 337 16.47 36.64 -17.89
C GLU A 337 17.05 38.03 -18.17
N PRO A 338 17.76 38.26 -19.30
CA PRO A 338 17.95 39.60 -19.77
C PRO A 338 16.61 40.04 -20.39
N PHE A 339 15.83 40.79 -19.62
CA PHE A 339 14.80 41.64 -20.21
C PHE A 339 15.49 42.75 -21.01
N LEU A 340 15.05 42.91 -22.26
CA LEU A 340 15.14 44.16 -23.01
C LEU A 340 14.45 45.32 -22.26
#